data_AF-A0A6A5RG55-F1
#
_entry.id   AF-A0A6A5RG55-F1
#
_cell.length_a   1.000
_cell.length_b   1.000
_cell.length_c   1.000
_cell.angle_alpha   90.00
_cell.angle_beta   90.00
_cell.angle_gamma   90.00
#
_symmetry.space_group_name_H-M   'P 1'
#
loop_
_entity.id
_entity.type
_entity.pdbx_description
1 polymer ?
#
loop_
_entity_poly.entity_id
_entity_poly.type
_entity_poly.pdbx_seq_one_letter_code
_entity_poly.pdbx_strand_id
1 'polypeptide(L)'
;MATAPDYKNIPHSHRLPVAHRDVQRTLTKLSRQSLISLAQQWLSKKNRDFCTPFLLGDRNEAEAEDDLNEELYEPAQSHEELLETYKELAARKGGRREVLDRILEGDWRTGVSMYMLATAEIQYLLDHPNALRWTARRLTRIPSARSAVTDMEVTNDSDHLPRFQAQTFMSNLARELTPLMKAHYLITRIKTSPMTILRVYIHDSPYSNETSLALDSSTADSAKAVFFVWPSGSPFVYSSLATHTGQVVGDEGRHLRDIVQQAIPKAFSRPSARYQLTSTNFTTKSLDALLTYRGPGKSNGAAGGWSIFQDHSFSQNALDFITTQKSDEQHKERRPKTLANTSAKVGPGRPKRALDSTETPESKRRREVAQGRFGTSAQPDDGQGLERFEVRIDDPFPAPPNNPAEPDVETSRTSAQPSNRGRRGRPSILDRTAEETEQLQNDQGWVPNVRIAFTGTHVFAGIRQLVEEGIVDGEKMPGWMTGEAAVTIGAVREGRIRAKDGVPGT
;
A
#
# COMPACT_ATOMS: atom_id res chain seq x y z
N MET A 1 -19.52 -26.27 -30.11
CA MET A 1 -20.54 -26.67 -29.11
C MET A 1 -20.71 -25.53 -28.12
N ALA A 2 -21.94 -25.05 -27.90
CA ALA A 2 -22.19 -24.05 -26.86
C ALA A 2 -22.02 -24.70 -25.48
N THR A 3 -20.95 -24.35 -24.75
CA THR A 3 -20.71 -24.83 -23.38
C THR A 3 -21.78 -24.26 -22.46
N ALA A 4 -22.42 -25.10 -21.64
CA ALA A 4 -23.36 -24.64 -20.62
C ALA A 4 -22.65 -23.74 -19.58
N PRO A 5 -23.37 -22.80 -18.93
CA PRO A 5 -22.83 -22.05 -17.80
C PRO A 5 -22.38 -23.00 -16.68
N ASP A 6 -21.15 -22.85 -16.19
CA ASP A 6 -20.58 -23.62 -15.08
C ASP A 6 -20.36 -22.71 -13.85
N TYR A 7 -20.51 -23.23 -12.64
CA TYR A 7 -20.28 -22.50 -11.39
C TYR A 7 -18.81 -22.53 -10.93
N LYS A 8 -17.88 -22.89 -11.81
CA LYS A 8 -16.45 -22.95 -11.49
C LYS A 8 -15.75 -21.61 -11.71
N ASN A 9 -14.83 -21.33 -10.79
CA ASN A 9 -13.83 -20.29 -10.91
C ASN A 9 -12.82 -20.61 -12.02
N ILE A 10 -12.06 -19.60 -12.42
CA ILE A 10 -11.10 -19.75 -13.51
C ILE A 10 -9.84 -20.45 -12.99
N PRO A 11 -9.44 -21.58 -13.59
CA PRO A 11 -8.24 -22.31 -13.20
C PRO A 11 -6.96 -21.59 -13.64
N HIS A 12 -5.85 -21.97 -13.00
CA HIS A 12 -4.52 -21.43 -13.31
C HIS A 12 -4.07 -21.69 -14.75
N SER A 13 -4.51 -22.79 -15.35
CA SER A 13 -4.10 -23.25 -16.67
C SER A 13 -4.76 -22.49 -17.82
N HIS A 14 -5.87 -21.78 -17.58
CA HIS A 14 -6.55 -21.04 -18.65
C HIS A 14 -5.66 -19.94 -19.21
N ARG A 15 -5.62 -19.85 -20.54
CA ARG A 15 -4.74 -18.93 -21.27
C ARG A 15 -5.47 -17.72 -21.80
N LEU A 16 -4.76 -16.60 -21.78
CA LEU A 16 -5.08 -15.41 -22.53
C LEU A 16 -4.19 -15.35 -23.77
N PRO A 17 -4.72 -14.90 -24.92
CA PRO A 17 -3.92 -14.68 -26.11
C PRO A 17 -2.77 -13.71 -25.83
N VAL A 18 -1.65 -13.89 -26.53
CA VAL A 18 -0.48 -13.00 -26.42
C VAL A 18 -0.84 -11.55 -26.72
N ALA A 19 -1.74 -11.31 -27.67
CA ALA A 19 -2.23 -9.99 -28.02
C ALA A 19 -3.16 -9.36 -26.96
N HIS A 20 -3.56 -10.10 -25.93
CA HIS A 20 -4.47 -9.59 -24.90
C HIS A 20 -3.87 -8.38 -24.17
N ARG A 21 -4.67 -7.33 -23.99
CA ARG A 21 -4.21 -6.04 -23.44
C ARG A 21 -3.53 -6.19 -22.07
N ASP A 22 -4.09 -6.98 -21.18
CA ASP A 22 -3.52 -7.17 -19.83
C ASP A 22 -2.17 -7.90 -19.86
N VAL A 23 -1.99 -8.83 -20.81
CA VAL A 23 -0.73 -9.56 -21.02
C VAL A 23 0.34 -8.58 -21.53
N GLN A 24 0.03 -7.86 -22.61
CA GLN A 24 0.91 -6.85 -23.18
C GLN A 24 1.26 -5.76 -22.17
N ARG A 25 0.27 -5.19 -21.49
CA ARG A 25 0.45 -4.11 -20.50
C ARG A 25 1.33 -4.55 -19.33
N THR A 26 1.20 -5.79 -18.86
CA THR A 26 1.94 -6.28 -17.69
C THR A 26 3.38 -6.63 -18.06
N LEU A 27 3.58 -7.47 -19.07
CA LEU A 27 4.90 -7.99 -19.41
C LEU A 27 5.84 -6.92 -20.02
N THR A 28 5.30 -5.95 -20.75
CA THR A 28 6.11 -4.84 -21.31
C THR A 28 6.72 -3.93 -20.24
N LYS A 29 6.14 -3.89 -19.03
CA LYS A 29 6.59 -3.03 -17.93
C LYS A 29 7.62 -3.68 -17.02
N LEU A 30 7.82 -4.99 -17.14
CA LEU A 30 8.76 -5.72 -16.32
C LEU A 30 10.20 -5.48 -16.78
N SER A 31 11.12 -5.47 -15.82
CA SER A 31 12.55 -5.42 -16.11
C SER A 31 12.98 -6.71 -16.84
N ARG A 32 14.10 -6.64 -17.57
CA ARG A 32 14.73 -7.83 -18.17
C ARG A 32 14.97 -8.93 -17.14
N GLN A 33 15.47 -8.57 -15.96
CA GLN A 33 15.77 -9.52 -14.89
C GLN A 33 14.49 -10.18 -14.36
N SER A 34 13.43 -9.39 -14.18
CA SER A 34 12.13 -9.88 -13.71
C SER A 34 11.51 -10.86 -14.71
N LEU A 35 11.58 -10.56 -16.02
CA LEU A 35 11.10 -11.45 -17.08
C LEU A 35 11.84 -12.80 -17.07
N ILE A 36 13.17 -12.79 -17.00
CA ILE A 36 13.99 -14.00 -16.95
C ILE A 36 13.68 -14.81 -15.67
N SER A 37 13.62 -14.15 -14.51
CA SER A 37 13.31 -14.80 -13.24
C SER A 37 11.93 -15.45 -13.25
N LEU A 38 10.94 -14.79 -13.86
CA LEU A 38 9.59 -15.34 -14.01
C LEU A 38 9.56 -16.55 -14.95
N ALA A 39 10.23 -16.47 -16.11
CA ALA A 39 10.34 -17.60 -17.03
C ALA A 39 10.95 -18.83 -16.33
N GLN A 40 12.05 -18.65 -15.58
CA GLN A 40 12.65 -19.73 -14.78
C GLN A 40 11.70 -20.27 -13.71
N GLN A 41 10.91 -19.39 -13.05
CA GLN A 41 9.89 -19.81 -12.09
C GLN A 41 8.76 -20.62 -12.75
N TRP A 42 8.30 -20.22 -13.94
CA TRP A 42 7.24 -20.89 -14.68
C TRP A 42 7.67 -22.28 -15.15
N LEU A 43 8.94 -22.47 -15.51
CA LEU A 43 9.52 -23.76 -15.90
C LEU A 43 9.80 -24.72 -14.73
N SER A 44 9.68 -24.24 -13.48
CA SER A 44 9.89 -25.06 -12.29
C SER A 44 8.88 -26.22 -12.24
N LYS A 45 9.33 -27.39 -11.73
CA LYS A 45 8.54 -28.63 -11.70
C LYS A 45 7.12 -28.47 -11.11
N LYS A 46 6.94 -27.55 -10.16
CA LYS A 46 5.66 -27.30 -9.46
C LYS A 46 4.62 -26.56 -10.31
N ASN A 47 5.07 -25.87 -11.36
CA ASN A 47 4.23 -24.97 -12.16
C ASN A 47 3.98 -25.49 -13.58
N ARG A 48 4.61 -26.61 -13.97
CA ARG A 48 4.55 -27.13 -15.34
C ARG A 48 3.12 -27.38 -15.80
N ASP A 49 2.27 -27.92 -14.94
CA ASP A 49 0.87 -28.28 -15.27
C ASP A 49 0.02 -27.11 -15.78
N PHE A 50 0.35 -25.86 -15.41
CA PHE A 50 -0.42 -24.67 -15.77
C PHE A 50 0.42 -23.56 -16.40
N CYS A 51 1.70 -23.79 -16.65
CA CYS A 51 2.61 -22.87 -17.34
C CYS A 51 3.29 -23.56 -18.54
N THR A 52 2.63 -24.52 -19.21
CA THR A 52 3.28 -25.32 -20.26
C THR A 52 3.79 -24.40 -21.39
N PRO A 53 5.11 -24.41 -21.68
CA PRO A 53 5.66 -23.74 -22.85
C PRO A 53 5.32 -24.54 -24.11
N PHE A 54 5.51 -23.93 -25.27
CA PHE A 54 5.51 -24.61 -26.55
C PHE A 54 6.87 -25.30 -26.76
N LEU A 55 6.88 -26.62 -26.93
CA LEU A 55 8.09 -27.41 -27.17
C LEU A 55 8.08 -28.01 -28.58
N LEU A 56 9.25 -28.47 -29.04
CA LEU A 56 9.41 -29.05 -30.37
C LEU A 56 8.44 -30.22 -30.64
N GLY A 57 8.10 -31.01 -29.61
CA GLY A 57 7.15 -32.11 -29.72
C GLY A 57 5.69 -31.68 -29.89
N ASP A 58 5.35 -30.40 -29.65
CA ASP A 58 4.01 -29.85 -29.86
C ASP A 58 3.81 -29.38 -31.32
N ARG A 59 4.85 -29.44 -32.16
CA ARG A 59 4.80 -29.04 -33.56
C ARG A 59 4.00 -30.06 -34.38
N ASN A 60 3.00 -29.59 -35.11
CA ASN A 60 2.23 -30.44 -36.01
C ASN A 60 3.08 -30.81 -37.25
N GLU A 61 3.11 -32.09 -37.61
CA GLU A 61 3.83 -32.59 -38.79
C GLU A 61 3.36 -31.93 -40.11
N ALA A 62 2.10 -31.48 -40.17
CA ALA A 62 1.51 -30.82 -41.35
C ALA A 62 1.91 -29.34 -41.53
N GLU A 63 2.43 -28.68 -40.49
CA GLU A 63 2.89 -27.28 -40.52
C GLU A 63 4.43 -27.19 -40.60
N ALA A 64 5.11 -28.33 -40.75
CA ALA A 64 6.57 -28.42 -40.68
C ALA A 64 7.28 -27.99 -41.99
N GLU A 65 6.60 -27.98 -43.14
CA GLU A 65 7.26 -27.73 -44.44
C GLU A 65 7.21 -26.26 -44.89
N ASP A 66 6.15 -25.51 -44.56
CA ASP A 66 5.99 -24.10 -44.97
C ASP A 66 6.54 -23.08 -43.95
N ASP A 67 6.61 -23.42 -42.65
CA ASP A 67 6.85 -22.47 -41.54
C ASP A 67 8.32 -22.38 -41.08
N LEU A 68 9.22 -23.23 -41.62
CA LEU A 68 10.64 -23.30 -41.20
C LEU A 68 11.43 -22.01 -41.46
N ASN A 69 10.98 -21.18 -42.40
CA ASN A 69 11.67 -19.95 -42.78
C ASN A 69 11.13 -18.69 -42.08
N GLU A 70 10.00 -18.77 -41.35
CA GLU A 70 9.35 -17.63 -40.68
C GLU A 70 9.46 -17.65 -39.15
N GLU A 71 9.75 -18.80 -38.51
CA GLU A 71 9.89 -18.87 -37.04
C GLU A 71 11.19 -18.21 -36.53
N LEU A 72 11.04 -17.07 -35.82
CA LEU A 72 12.17 -16.30 -35.25
C LEU A 72 12.90 -17.02 -34.09
N TYR A 73 12.23 -17.96 -33.42
CA TYR A 73 12.75 -18.67 -32.25
C TYR A 73 12.52 -20.17 -32.36
N GLU A 74 13.61 -20.94 -32.38
CA GLU A 74 13.54 -22.41 -32.37
C GLU A 74 12.97 -22.93 -31.04
N PRO A 75 11.91 -23.78 -31.08
CA PRO A 75 11.37 -24.42 -29.88
C PRO A 75 12.37 -25.38 -29.22
N ALA A 76 12.46 -25.35 -27.90
CA ALA A 76 13.26 -26.31 -27.15
C ALA A 76 12.66 -27.72 -27.19
N GLN A 77 13.49 -28.75 -27.09
CA GLN A 77 13.07 -30.16 -27.04
C GLN A 77 12.49 -30.53 -25.67
N SER A 78 12.95 -29.86 -24.60
CA SER A 78 12.53 -30.15 -23.24
C SER A 78 12.45 -28.92 -22.35
N HIS A 79 11.75 -29.05 -21.22
CA HIS A 79 11.69 -28.02 -20.18
C HIS A 79 13.06 -27.71 -19.57
N GLU A 80 13.97 -28.69 -19.55
CA GLU A 80 15.30 -28.55 -18.94
C GLU A 80 16.24 -27.79 -19.86
N GLU A 81 16.21 -28.10 -21.14
CA GLU A 81 16.90 -27.33 -22.18
C GLU A 81 16.43 -25.87 -22.18
N LEU A 82 15.11 -25.65 -22.16
CA LEU A 82 14.56 -24.29 -22.13
C LEU A 82 15.00 -23.52 -20.87
N LEU A 83 15.08 -24.21 -19.72
CA LEU A 83 15.58 -23.61 -18.49
C LEU A 83 17.06 -23.20 -18.61
N GLU A 84 17.90 -24.01 -19.25
CA GLU A 84 19.29 -23.65 -19.54
C GLU A 84 19.36 -22.44 -20.48
N THR A 85 18.51 -22.36 -21.50
CA THR A 85 18.44 -21.17 -22.36
C THR A 85 18.15 -19.90 -21.57
N TYR A 86 17.20 -19.93 -20.61
CA TYR A 86 16.92 -18.78 -19.75
C TYR A 86 18.04 -18.48 -18.74
N LYS A 87 18.85 -19.47 -18.35
CA LYS A 87 20.06 -19.24 -17.53
C LYS A 87 21.17 -18.58 -18.34
N GLU A 88 21.38 -19.00 -19.58
CA GLU A 88 22.31 -18.36 -20.52
C GLU A 88 21.87 -16.93 -20.85
N LEU A 89 20.57 -16.72 -21.06
CA LEU A 89 19.99 -15.38 -21.18
C LEU A 89 20.28 -14.54 -19.94
N ALA A 90 20.18 -15.10 -18.73
CA ALA A 90 20.53 -14.38 -17.50
C ALA A 90 22.00 -13.98 -17.47
N ALA A 91 22.91 -14.88 -17.87
CA ALA A 91 24.36 -14.68 -17.83
C ALA A 91 24.86 -13.71 -18.92
N ARG A 92 24.24 -13.70 -20.10
CA ARG A 92 24.64 -12.81 -21.19
C ARG A 92 24.06 -11.40 -21.02
N LYS A 93 24.73 -10.40 -21.60
CA LYS A 93 24.16 -9.07 -21.81
C LYS A 93 23.22 -9.12 -23.00
N GLY A 94 22.03 -8.53 -22.88
CA GLY A 94 21.03 -8.53 -23.94
C GLY A 94 19.91 -7.52 -23.67
N GLY A 95 19.00 -7.36 -24.64
CA GLY A 95 17.90 -6.42 -24.55
C GLY A 95 16.75 -6.93 -23.69
N ARG A 96 15.90 -6.02 -23.19
CA ARG A 96 14.60 -6.39 -22.60
C ARG A 96 13.65 -6.93 -23.68
N ARG A 97 13.63 -6.28 -24.84
CA ARG A 97 12.77 -6.60 -26.00
C ARG A 97 13.00 -8.04 -26.48
N GLU A 98 14.26 -8.42 -26.63
CA GLU A 98 14.69 -9.79 -26.97
C GLU A 98 14.09 -10.87 -26.05
N VAL A 99 14.14 -10.66 -24.73
CA VAL A 99 13.58 -11.62 -23.76
C VAL A 99 12.06 -11.63 -23.82
N LEU A 100 11.44 -10.46 -23.96
CA LEU A 100 9.99 -10.33 -24.05
C LEU A 100 9.44 -11.03 -25.31
N ASP A 101 10.06 -10.77 -26.45
CA ASP A 101 9.67 -11.33 -27.73
C ASP A 101 9.91 -12.85 -27.73
N ARG A 102 11.03 -13.33 -27.16
CA ARG A 102 11.21 -14.78 -26.95
C ARG A 102 10.12 -15.41 -26.08
N ILE A 103 9.71 -14.77 -24.99
CA ILE A 103 8.63 -15.28 -24.12
C ILE A 103 7.31 -15.32 -24.89
N LEU A 104 6.96 -14.25 -25.60
CA LEU A 104 5.62 -14.06 -26.17
C LEU A 104 5.45 -14.65 -27.58
N GLU A 105 6.48 -14.60 -28.41
CA GLU A 105 6.45 -15.05 -29.80
C GLU A 105 7.10 -16.44 -29.95
N GLY A 106 7.97 -16.83 -29.03
CA GLY A 106 8.60 -18.15 -28.99
C GLY A 106 7.92 -19.10 -28.00
N ASP A 107 8.38 -19.05 -26.75
CA ASP A 107 8.18 -20.13 -25.76
C ASP A 107 6.74 -20.21 -25.22
N TRP A 108 5.97 -19.12 -25.20
CA TRP A 108 4.55 -19.10 -24.79
C TRP A 108 3.63 -18.47 -25.85
N ARG A 109 3.96 -18.69 -27.13
CA ARG A 109 3.20 -18.21 -28.29
C ARG A 109 1.72 -18.63 -28.33
N THR A 110 1.40 -19.77 -27.73
CA THR A 110 0.02 -20.29 -27.63
C THR A 110 -0.84 -19.54 -26.60
N GLY A 111 -0.23 -18.64 -25.81
CA GLY A 111 -0.92 -17.81 -24.83
C GLY A 111 -0.31 -17.92 -23.45
N VAL A 112 -0.58 -16.88 -22.64
CA VAL A 112 -0.08 -16.73 -21.28
C VAL A 112 -1.15 -17.18 -20.30
N SER A 113 -0.83 -18.11 -19.40
CA SER A 113 -1.80 -18.62 -18.44
C SER A 113 -2.17 -17.59 -17.37
N MET A 114 -3.33 -17.76 -16.73
CA MET A 114 -3.79 -16.88 -15.66
C MET A 114 -2.83 -16.87 -14.46
N TYR A 115 -2.15 -17.98 -14.19
CA TYR A 115 -1.08 -18.01 -13.19
C TYR A 115 0.13 -17.18 -13.60
N MET A 116 0.56 -17.28 -14.86
CA MET A 116 1.69 -16.50 -15.38
C MET A 116 1.38 -15.00 -15.33
N LEU A 117 0.19 -14.58 -15.78
CA LEU A 117 -0.25 -13.20 -15.67
C LEU A 117 -0.28 -12.73 -14.21
N ALA A 118 -0.85 -13.53 -13.31
CA ALA A 118 -0.94 -13.18 -11.89
C ALA A 118 0.43 -13.03 -11.21
N THR A 119 1.38 -13.92 -11.53
CA THR A 119 2.75 -13.84 -10.99
C THR A 119 3.53 -12.67 -11.61
N ALA A 120 3.32 -12.35 -12.88
CA ALA A 120 3.89 -11.18 -13.54
C ALA A 120 3.38 -9.86 -12.93
N GLU A 121 2.08 -9.73 -12.66
CA GLU A 121 1.52 -8.54 -12.00
C GLU A 121 2.04 -8.37 -10.57
N ILE A 122 2.13 -9.47 -9.80
CA ILE A 122 2.69 -9.43 -8.44
C ILE A 122 4.18 -9.04 -8.50
N GLN A 123 4.95 -9.58 -9.44
CA GLN A 123 6.35 -9.19 -9.61
C GLN A 123 6.48 -7.70 -9.93
N TYR A 124 5.64 -7.18 -10.85
CA TYR A 124 5.63 -5.75 -11.17
C TYR A 124 5.32 -4.89 -9.94
N LEU A 125 4.38 -5.33 -9.10
CA LEU A 125 4.03 -4.66 -7.86
C LEU A 125 5.22 -4.63 -6.86
N LEU A 126 5.97 -5.72 -6.76
CA LEU A 126 7.14 -5.80 -5.88
C LEU A 126 8.32 -4.95 -6.39
N ASP A 127 8.50 -4.90 -7.71
CA ASP A 127 9.54 -4.07 -8.34
C ASP A 127 9.21 -2.57 -8.23
N HIS A 128 7.92 -2.22 -8.14
CA HIS A 128 7.43 -0.83 -8.11
C HIS A 128 6.48 -0.62 -6.93
N PRO A 129 6.99 -0.49 -5.69
CA PRO A 129 6.15 -0.42 -4.49
C PRO A 129 5.18 0.78 -4.47
N ASN A 130 5.46 1.84 -5.25
CA ASN A 130 4.63 3.05 -5.39
C ASN A 130 3.65 3.01 -6.58
N ALA A 131 3.54 1.88 -7.30
CA ALA A 131 2.73 1.79 -8.52
C ALA A 131 1.22 1.89 -8.25
N LEU A 132 0.78 1.38 -7.10
CA LEU A 132 -0.62 1.29 -6.71
C LEU A 132 -0.92 2.19 -5.51
N ARG A 133 -2.17 2.66 -5.42
CA ARG A 133 -2.66 3.36 -4.24
C ARG A 133 -3.33 2.39 -3.30
N TRP A 134 -2.85 2.31 -2.08
CA TRP A 134 -3.32 1.38 -1.07
C TRP A 134 -4.20 2.06 -0.04
N THR A 135 -5.11 1.27 0.54
CA THR A 135 -5.93 1.66 1.69
C THR A 135 -5.82 0.59 2.77
N ALA A 136 -5.53 0.99 4.00
CA ALA A 136 -5.49 0.08 5.15
C ALA A 136 -6.85 -0.03 5.84
N ARG A 137 -7.17 -1.24 6.29
CA ARG A 137 -8.32 -1.53 7.16
C ARG A 137 -7.89 -2.43 8.29
N ARG A 138 -8.51 -2.29 9.47
CA ARG A 138 -8.23 -3.16 10.63
C ARG A 138 -9.26 -4.27 10.67
N LEU A 139 -8.80 -5.50 10.80
CA LEU A 139 -9.62 -6.66 11.08
C LEU A 139 -9.89 -6.69 12.59
N THR A 140 -11.16 -6.60 12.97
CA THR A 140 -11.59 -6.65 14.38
C THR A 140 -12.63 -7.75 14.55
N ARG A 141 -12.66 -8.36 15.73
CA ARG A 141 -13.75 -9.29 16.08
C ARG A 141 -15.02 -8.47 16.32
N ILE A 142 -16.17 -9.01 15.95
CA ILE A 142 -17.47 -8.44 16.32
C ILE A 142 -17.80 -8.96 17.72
N PRO A 143 -17.94 -8.08 18.73
CA PRO A 143 -18.34 -8.51 20.07
C PRO A 143 -19.68 -9.23 20.03
N SER A 144 -19.76 -10.41 20.66
CA SER A 144 -21.01 -11.14 20.83
C SER A 144 -21.54 -10.92 22.24
N ALA A 145 -22.82 -10.53 22.37
CA ALA A 145 -23.46 -10.30 23.67
C ALA A 145 -23.42 -11.53 24.61
N ARG A 146 -23.20 -12.74 24.06
CA ARG A 146 -23.04 -13.98 24.85
C ARG A 146 -21.59 -14.25 25.31
N SER A 147 -20.58 -13.61 24.71
CA SER A 147 -19.17 -13.79 25.08
C SER A 147 -18.68 -12.81 26.14
N ALA A 148 -19.40 -11.71 26.37
CA ALA A 148 -19.02 -10.70 27.37
C ALA A 148 -19.04 -11.22 28.83
N VAL A 149 -19.66 -12.37 29.09
CA VAL A 149 -19.86 -12.92 30.44
C VAL A 149 -18.76 -13.91 30.85
N THR A 150 -17.93 -14.40 29.91
CA THR A 150 -16.87 -15.39 30.18
C THR A 150 -15.44 -14.82 30.12
N ASP A 151 -15.25 -13.59 29.63
CA ASP A 151 -13.93 -12.94 29.55
C ASP A 151 -13.53 -12.27 30.89
N MET A 152 -13.64 -13.03 31.99
CA MET A 152 -13.10 -12.66 33.32
C MET A 152 -11.69 -13.24 33.54
N GLU A 153 -11.00 -13.66 32.47
CA GLU A 153 -9.60 -14.04 32.52
C GLU A 153 -8.74 -12.86 32.07
N VAL A 154 -7.76 -12.49 32.90
CA VAL A 154 -6.74 -11.47 32.65
C VAL A 154 -5.78 -11.96 31.55
N THR A 155 -6.31 -12.17 30.35
CA THR A 155 -5.56 -12.40 29.13
C THR A 155 -5.90 -11.26 28.19
N ASN A 156 -4.92 -10.37 27.98
CA ASN A 156 -4.93 -9.24 27.05
C ASN A 156 -6.11 -9.23 26.08
N ASP A 157 -6.88 -8.13 26.09
CA ASP A 157 -7.91 -7.73 25.12
C ASP A 157 -7.45 -7.67 23.65
N SER A 158 -6.31 -8.27 23.31
CA SER A 158 -6.03 -8.76 21.97
C SER A 158 -7.00 -9.88 21.62
N ASP A 159 -8.24 -9.49 21.33
CA ASP A 159 -9.11 -10.07 20.32
C ASP A 159 -8.28 -10.96 19.38
N HIS A 160 -8.35 -12.27 19.57
CA HIS A 160 -7.48 -13.18 18.84
C HIS A 160 -7.72 -13.00 17.33
N LEU A 161 -6.72 -12.44 16.65
CA LEU A 161 -6.71 -12.38 15.19
C LEU A 161 -6.90 -13.80 14.66
N PRO A 162 -7.70 -13.98 13.60
CA PRO A 162 -7.95 -15.30 13.07
C PRO A 162 -6.63 -15.88 12.56
N ARG A 163 -6.35 -17.14 12.90
CA ARG A 163 -5.20 -17.85 12.34
C ARG A 163 -5.32 -17.90 10.83
N PHE A 164 -4.34 -17.32 10.13
CA PHE A 164 -4.34 -17.25 8.67
C PHE A 164 -3.84 -18.56 8.06
N GLN A 165 -4.75 -19.43 7.64
CA GLN A 165 -4.43 -20.62 6.83
C GLN A 165 -4.94 -20.41 5.41
N ALA A 166 -4.01 -20.21 4.47
CA ALA A 166 -4.31 -19.81 3.09
C ALA A 166 -5.34 -20.73 2.41
N GLN A 167 -5.19 -22.05 2.50
CA GLN A 167 -6.09 -23.00 1.83
C GLN A 167 -7.53 -22.92 2.36
N THR A 168 -7.71 -22.92 3.68
CA THR A 168 -9.03 -22.82 4.31
C THR A 168 -9.68 -21.47 4.02
N PHE A 169 -8.90 -20.39 4.12
CA PHE A 169 -9.34 -19.04 3.78
C PHE A 169 -9.80 -18.95 2.32
N MET A 170 -9.03 -19.49 1.38
CA MET A 170 -9.37 -19.47 -0.04
C MET A 170 -10.63 -20.29 -0.36
N SER A 171 -10.81 -21.45 0.28
CA SER A 171 -12.03 -22.25 0.13
C SER A 171 -13.27 -21.49 0.60
N ASN A 172 -13.18 -20.86 1.78
CA ASN A 172 -14.28 -20.06 2.31
C ASN A 172 -14.55 -18.80 1.45
N LEU A 173 -13.49 -18.12 1.02
CA LEU A 173 -13.61 -16.93 0.17
C LEU A 173 -14.26 -17.26 -1.17
N ALA A 174 -13.81 -18.35 -1.82
CA ALA A 174 -14.42 -18.83 -3.05
C ALA A 174 -15.90 -19.17 -2.84
N ARG A 175 -16.26 -19.86 -1.75
CA ARG A 175 -17.67 -20.19 -1.45
C ARG A 175 -18.56 -18.94 -1.32
N GLU A 176 -18.04 -17.85 -0.75
CA GLU A 176 -18.77 -16.58 -0.62
C GLU A 176 -18.87 -15.81 -1.95
N LEU A 177 -17.86 -15.89 -2.82
CA LEU A 177 -17.77 -15.07 -4.03
C LEU A 177 -18.29 -15.76 -5.29
N THR A 178 -18.17 -17.08 -5.41
CA THR A 178 -18.60 -17.86 -6.59
C THR A 178 -20.07 -17.60 -6.99
N PRO A 179 -21.03 -17.40 -6.07
CA PRO A 179 -22.40 -17.06 -6.44
C PRO A 179 -22.56 -15.67 -7.07
N LEU A 180 -21.60 -14.77 -6.86
CA LEU A 180 -21.65 -13.36 -7.26
C LEU A 180 -20.81 -13.08 -8.51
N MET A 181 -19.67 -13.75 -8.64
CA MET A 181 -18.70 -13.50 -9.71
C MET A 181 -17.85 -14.74 -9.98
N LYS A 182 -17.39 -14.87 -11.22
CA LYS A 182 -16.28 -15.75 -11.55
C LYS A 182 -14.98 -14.99 -11.42
N ALA A 183 -14.00 -15.63 -10.79
CA ALA A 183 -12.69 -15.03 -10.65
C ALA A 183 -11.58 -16.07 -10.72
N HIS A 184 -10.40 -15.61 -11.08
CA HIS A 184 -9.14 -16.29 -10.85
C HIS A 184 -8.49 -15.74 -9.58
N TYR A 185 -8.10 -16.62 -8.67
CA TYR A 185 -7.47 -16.25 -7.41
C TYR A 185 -6.03 -16.74 -7.36
N LEU A 186 -5.10 -15.88 -6.93
CA LEU A 186 -3.74 -16.28 -6.59
C LEU A 186 -3.38 -15.73 -5.21
N ILE A 187 -3.05 -16.62 -4.28
CA ILE A 187 -2.52 -16.27 -2.97
C ILE A 187 -1.06 -16.72 -2.86
N THR A 188 -0.17 -15.81 -2.47
CA THR A 188 1.26 -16.12 -2.34
C THR A 188 1.88 -15.39 -1.15
N ARG A 189 2.82 -16.05 -0.49
CA ARG A 189 3.63 -15.45 0.57
C ARG A 189 4.94 -14.94 -0.01
N ILE A 190 5.24 -13.68 0.23
CA ILE A 190 6.47 -13.06 -0.24
C ILE A 190 7.63 -13.47 0.69
N LYS A 191 8.78 -13.78 0.10
CA LYS A 191 9.96 -14.22 0.85
C LYS A 191 10.79 -13.05 1.38
N THR A 192 10.87 -11.96 0.61
CA THR A 192 11.69 -10.77 0.91
C THR A 192 11.07 -9.88 1.98
N SER A 193 9.75 -9.95 2.16
CA SER A 193 9.01 -9.21 3.18
C SER A 193 7.95 -10.12 3.79
N PRO A 194 7.70 -10.10 5.11
CA PRO A 194 6.79 -11.02 5.78
C PRO A 194 5.32 -10.66 5.52
N MET A 195 4.88 -10.71 4.26
CA MET A 195 3.51 -10.41 3.84
C MET A 195 2.95 -11.51 2.93
N THR A 196 1.63 -11.63 2.93
CA THR A 196 0.87 -12.49 2.01
C THR A 196 0.05 -11.61 1.08
N ILE A 197 0.13 -11.88 -0.23
CA ILE A 197 -0.59 -11.14 -1.26
C ILE A 197 -1.66 -12.06 -1.85
N LEU A 198 -2.89 -11.57 -1.93
CA LEU A 198 -3.98 -12.15 -2.71
C LEU A 198 -4.25 -11.25 -3.91
N ARG A 199 -4.24 -11.85 -5.10
CA ARG A 199 -4.79 -11.28 -6.32
C ARG A 199 -6.14 -11.92 -6.59
N VAL A 200 -7.15 -11.09 -6.85
CA VAL A 200 -8.47 -11.52 -7.36
C VAL A 200 -8.67 -10.87 -8.72
N TYR A 201 -8.76 -11.68 -9.78
CA TYR A 201 -9.07 -11.21 -11.14
C TYR A 201 -10.46 -11.65 -11.53
N ILE A 202 -11.37 -10.71 -11.75
CA ILE A 202 -12.74 -10.98 -12.18
C ILE A 202 -12.78 -11.30 -13.66
N HIS A 203 -13.70 -12.19 -13.99
CA HIS A 203 -14.13 -12.45 -15.35
C HIS A 203 -15.60 -12.11 -15.51
N ASP A 204 -15.88 -11.20 -16.43
CA ASP A 204 -17.23 -10.68 -16.70
C ASP A 204 -17.95 -11.57 -17.73
N SER A 205 -18.09 -12.86 -17.41
CA SER A 205 -18.80 -13.80 -18.26
C SER A 205 -19.37 -14.98 -17.48
N PRO A 206 -20.57 -15.46 -17.84
CA PRO A 206 -21.18 -16.65 -17.25
C PRO A 206 -20.48 -17.95 -17.71
N TYR A 207 -19.52 -17.87 -18.64
CA TYR A 207 -18.71 -19.00 -19.09
C TYR A 207 -17.30 -18.90 -18.52
N SER A 208 -16.73 -20.03 -18.12
CA SER A 208 -15.36 -20.09 -17.57
C SER A 208 -14.32 -20.45 -18.62
N ASN A 209 -14.68 -20.63 -19.89
CA ASN A 209 -13.77 -21.11 -20.94
C ASN A 209 -12.78 -20.05 -21.44
N GLU A 210 -11.67 -20.48 -22.05
CA GLU A 210 -10.62 -19.60 -22.58
C GLU A 210 -11.11 -18.64 -23.67
N THR A 211 -12.05 -19.08 -24.51
CA THR A 211 -12.64 -18.22 -25.56
C THR A 211 -13.36 -17.02 -24.96
N SER A 212 -14.13 -17.21 -23.88
CA SER A 212 -14.78 -16.10 -23.19
C SER A 212 -13.78 -15.17 -22.52
N LEU A 213 -12.69 -15.72 -21.96
CA LEU A 213 -11.59 -14.94 -21.37
C LEU A 213 -10.87 -14.08 -22.41
N ALA A 214 -10.69 -14.59 -23.64
CA ALA A 214 -10.05 -13.85 -24.73
C ALA A 214 -10.90 -12.68 -25.26
N LEU A 215 -12.23 -12.88 -25.32
CA LEU A 215 -13.19 -11.88 -25.81
C LEU A 215 -13.38 -10.70 -24.85
N ASP A 216 -13.03 -10.90 -23.58
CA ASP A 216 -13.15 -9.91 -22.51
C ASP A 216 -12.17 -8.71 -22.65
N SER A 217 -11.48 -8.58 -23.78
CA SER A 217 -10.55 -7.47 -24.06
C SER A 217 -11.24 -6.15 -24.47
N SER A 218 -12.55 -6.16 -24.73
CA SER A 218 -13.27 -5.03 -25.33
C SER A 218 -13.83 -3.99 -24.33
N THR A 219 -13.92 -4.29 -23.03
CA THR A 219 -14.38 -3.33 -22.01
C THR A 219 -13.21 -2.49 -21.46
N ALA A 220 -12.98 -1.34 -22.08
CA ALA A 220 -11.69 -0.67 -22.05
C ALA A 220 -11.28 0.06 -20.74
N ASP A 221 -12.09 0.19 -19.68
CA ASP A 221 -11.78 1.18 -18.63
C ASP A 221 -11.84 0.72 -17.15
N SER A 222 -12.23 -0.52 -16.83
CA SER A 222 -12.28 -0.98 -15.43
C SER A 222 -11.07 -1.84 -15.03
N ALA A 223 -10.60 -1.68 -13.78
CA ALA A 223 -9.65 -2.62 -13.20
C ALA A 223 -10.34 -3.96 -12.96
N LYS A 224 -9.86 -5.00 -13.64
CA LYS A 224 -10.34 -6.38 -13.50
C LYS A 224 -9.70 -7.11 -12.33
N ALA A 225 -8.59 -6.61 -11.80
CA ALA A 225 -7.90 -7.18 -10.65
C ALA A 225 -7.90 -6.27 -9.41
N VAL A 226 -7.96 -6.91 -8.25
CA VAL A 226 -7.78 -6.29 -6.93
C VAL A 226 -6.73 -7.07 -6.16
N PHE A 227 -5.89 -6.32 -5.44
CA PHE A 227 -4.88 -6.86 -4.54
C PHE A 227 -5.28 -6.64 -3.09
N PHE A 228 -5.06 -7.68 -2.29
CA PHE A 228 -5.14 -7.62 -0.84
C PHE A 228 -3.82 -8.11 -0.23
N VAL A 229 -3.33 -7.40 0.79
CA VAL A 229 -2.07 -7.74 1.46
C VAL A 229 -2.30 -7.88 2.96
N TRP A 230 -1.79 -8.98 3.51
CA TRP A 230 -1.73 -9.26 4.95
C TRP A 230 -0.28 -9.28 5.42
N PRO A 231 0.17 -8.29 6.21
CA PRO A 231 1.43 -8.39 6.93
C PRO A 231 1.34 -9.47 8.01
N SER A 232 2.41 -10.24 8.19
CA SER A 232 2.45 -11.33 9.17
C SER A 232 2.36 -10.77 10.58
N GLY A 233 1.39 -11.23 11.39
CA GLY A 233 1.25 -10.78 12.79
C GLY A 233 0.64 -9.39 12.95
N SER A 234 0.04 -8.83 11.89
CA SER A 234 -0.66 -7.54 11.92
C SER A 234 -2.18 -7.74 11.83
N PRO A 235 -2.99 -6.92 12.54
CA PRO A 235 -4.45 -6.92 12.37
C PRO A 235 -4.91 -6.20 11.10
N PHE A 236 -3.99 -5.67 10.29
CA PHE A 236 -4.35 -4.84 9.15
C PHE A 236 -4.40 -5.62 7.84
N VAL A 237 -5.34 -5.22 6.98
CA VAL A 237 -5.47 -5.68 5.59
C VAL A 237 -5.33 -4.48 4.69
N TYR A 238 -4.40 -4.54 3.76
CA TYR A 238 -4.24 -3.50 2.75
C TYR A 238 -5.03 -3.91 1.50
N SER A 239 -5.71 -2.98 0.87
CA SER A 239 -6.44 -3.22 -0.37
C SER A 239 -6.07 -2.18 -1.42
N SER A 240 -5.94 -2.63 -2.67
CA SER A 240 -5.71 -1.77 -3.82
C SER A 240 -6.32 -2.36 -5.08
N LEU A 241 -6.74 -1.48 -5.99
CA LEU A 241 -7.16 -1.86 -7.34
C LEU A 241 -5.92 -1.95 -8.24
N ALA A 242 -5.93 -2.89 -9.19
CA ALA A 242 -4.89 -3.01 -10.21
C ALA A 242 -4.98 -1.92 -11.30
N THR A 243 -5.28 -0.68 -10.90
CA THR A 243 -5.22 0.52 -11.74
C THR A 243 -3.94 1.27 -11.44
N HIS A 244 -3.20 1.69 -12.47
CA HIS A 244 -2.03 2.53 -12.26
C HIS A 244 -2.42 3.88 -11.67
N THR A 245 -1.52 4.45 -10.90
CA THR A 245 -1.66 5.81 -10.36
C THR A 245 -1.87 6.83 -11.49
N GLY A 246 -2.97 7.58 -11.40
CA GLY A 246 -3.38 8.56 -12.42
C GLY A 246 -4.47 8.07 -13.38
N GLN A 247 -4.77 6.78 -13.43
CA GLN A 247 -5.93 6.29 -14.16
C GLN A 247 -7.23 6.54 -13.38
N VAL A 248 -8.27 6.98 -14.10
CA VAL A 248 -9.60 7.12 -13.52
C VAL A 248 -10.12 5.72 -13.21
N VAL A 249 -10.34 5.45 -11.94
CA VAL A 249 -10.94 4.20 -11.50
C VAL A 249 -12.43 4.25 -11.88
N GLY A 250 -12.90 3.32 -12.71
CA GLY A 250 -14.32 3.12 -12.98
C GLY A 250 -15.10 2.66 -11.74
N ASP A 251 -16.42 2.85 -11.72
CA ASP A 251 -17.28 2.42 -10.60
C ASP A 251 -17.27 0.90 -10.40
N GLU A 252 -17.18 0.15 -11.49
CA GLU A 252 -17.16 -1.31 -11.50
C GLU A 252 -15.98 -1.88 -10.73
N GLY A 253 -14.77 -1.34 -10.93
CA GLY A 253 -13.58 -1.74 -10.16
C GLY A 253 -13.73 -1.45 -8.67
N ARG A 254 -14.29 -0.29 -8.29
CA ARG A 254 -14.60 0.02 -6.88
C ARG A 254 -15.58 -0.98 -6.30
N HIS A 255 -16.66 -1.27 -7.02
CA HIS A 255 -17.68 -2.22 -6.61
C HIS A 255 -17.08 -3.62 -6.41
N LEU A 256 -16.23 -4.07 -7.33
CA LEU A 256 -15.47 -5.32 -7.21
C LEU A 256 -14.65 -5.34 -5.92
N ARG A 257 -13.82 -4.33 -5.66
CA ARG A 257 -13.03 -4.28 -4.41
C ARG A 257 -13.94 -4.35 -3.20
N ASP A 258 -15.04 -3.61 -3.20
CA ASP A 258 -15.96 -3.54 -2.07
C ASP A 258 -16.66 -4.89 -1.83
N ILE A 259 -17.06 -5.62 -2.87
CA ILE A 259 -17.60 -6.99 -2.76
C ILE A 259 -16.58 -7.94 -2.13
N VAL A 260 -15.35 -7.99 -2.68
CA VAL A 260 -14.31 -8.89 -2.16
C VAL A 260 -13.95 -8.52 -0.72
N GLN A 261 -13.86 -7.23 -0.43
CA GLN A 261 -13.57 -6.72 0.91
C GLN A 261 -14.68 -7.06 1.93
N GLN A 262 -15.94 -7.12 1.52
CA GLN A 262 -17.05 -7.59 2.38
C GLN A 262 -17.02 -9.11 2.59
N ALA A 263 -16.48 -9.88 1.63
CA ALA A 263 -16.33 -11.33 1.74
C ALA A 263 -15.15 -11.74 2.64
N ILE A 264 -14.08 -10.94 2.72
CA ILE A 264 -12.88 -11.25 3.52
C ILE A 264 -13.21 -11.56 4.99
N PRO A 265 -13.94 -10.72 5.75
CA PRO A 265 -14.28 -11.03 7.13
C PRO A 265 -15.11 -12.30 7.26
N LYS A 266 -16.02 -12.56 6.32
CA LYS A 266 -16.84 -13.79 6.30
C LYS A 266 -15.96 -15.02 6.09
N ALA A 267 -14.95 -14.93 5.22
CA ALA A 267 -14.02 -16.02 4.96
C ALA A 267 -13.15 -16.39 6.18
N PHE A 268 -12.87 -15.43 7.06
CA PHE A 268 -12.22 -15.65 8.36
C PHE A 268 -13.16 -16.09 9.47
N SER A 269 -14.45 -15.79 9.34
CA SER A 269 -15.43 -16.01 10.39
C SER A 269 -15.75 -17.50 10.56
N ARG A 270 -16.01 -17.88 11.79
CA ARG A 270 -16.47 -19.21 12.21
C ARG A 270 -17.72 -19.06 13.08
N PRO A 271 -18.50 -20.13 13.31
CA PRO A 271 -19.50 -20.10 14.38
C PRO A 271 -18.88 -19.56 15.68
N SER A 272 -19.54 -18.60 16.35
CA SER A 272 -19.08 -17.84 17.53
C SER A 272 -17.91 -16.84 17.37
N ALA A 273 -17.23 -16.79 16.23
CA ALA A 273 -16.16 -15.84 15.96
C ALA A 273 -16.41 -15.13 14.62
N ARG A 274 -17.09 -13.98 14.67
CA ARG A 274 -17.33 -13.13 13.50
C ARG A 274 -16.35 -11.97 13.48
N TYR A 275 -15.90 -11.60 12.30
CA TYR A 275 -14.98 -10.49 12.10
C TYR A 275 -15.58 -9.42 11.20
N GLN A 276 -15.02 -8.23 11.27
CA GLN A 276 -15.32 -7.10 10.38
C GLN A 276 -14.05 -6.35 10.03
N LEU A 277 -14.09 -5.58 8.93
CA LEU A 277 -13.02 -4.68 8.53
C LEU A 277 -13.42 -3.24 8.80
N THR A 278 -12.77 -2.60 9.76
CA THR A 278 -12.96 -1.18 10.08
C THR A 278 -12.00 -0.31 9.28
N SER A 279 -12.44 0.90 8.90
CA SER A 279 -11.56 1.87 8.23
C SER A 279 -10.48 2.34 9.20
N THR A 280 -9.28 2.61 8.70
CA THR A 280 -8.23 3.30 9.48
C THR A 280 -7.97 4.72 8.96
N ASN A 281 -8.68 5.14 7.90
CA ASN A 281 -8.47 6.42 7.21
C ASN A 281 -6.99 6.67 6.81
N PHE A 282 -6.28 5.58 6.51
CA PHE A 282 -4.89 5.62 6.07
C PHE A 282 -4.79 5.11 4.62
N THR A 283 -4.40 6.02 3.72
CA THR A 283 -4.19 5.74 2.30
C THR A 283 -2.85 6.30 1.82
N THR A 284 -2.05 5.50 1.11
CA THR A 284 -0.73 5.90 0.61
C THR A 284 -0.41 5.10 -0.65
N LYS A 285 0.53 5.55 -1.50
CA LYS A 285 1.07 4.70 -2.56
C LYS A 285 2.21 3.81 -2.07
N SER A 286 2.89 4.17 -0.98
CA SER A 286 4.02 3.39 -0.47
C SER A 286 3.54 2.21 0.36
N LEU A 287 3.81 0.99 -0.13
CA LEU A 287 3.62 -0.24 0.65
C LEU A 287 4.53 -0.27 1.88
N ASP A 288 5.70 0.37 1.82
CA ASP A 288 6.65 0.42 2.94
C ASP A 288 6.18 1.38 4.05
N ALA A 289 5.57 2.51 3.67
CA ALA A 289 4.84 3.36 4.61
C ALA A 289 3.74 2.56 5.32
N LEU A 290 2.97 1.75 4.58
CA LEU A 290 1.95 0.89 5.18
C LEU A 290 2.52 -0.12 6.19
N LEU A 291 3.63 -0.76 5.86
CA LEU A 291 4.30 -1.69 6.78
C LEU A 291 4.85 -0.97 8.03
N THR A 292 5.31 0.27 7.88
CA THR A 292 5.80 1.06 9.00
C THR A 292 4.65 1.50 9.92
N TYR A 293 3.61 2.12 9.35
CA TYR A 293 2.52 2.71 10.11
C TYR A 293 1.41 1.71 10.48
N ARG A 294 1.30 0.58 9.79
CA ARG A 294 0.23 -0.42 9.93
C ARG A 294 0.73 -1.86 9.73
N GLY A 295 2.00 -2.13 10.01
CA GLY A 295 2.59 -3.47 9.96
C GLY A 295 2.81 -4.08 11.35
N PRO A 296 3.54 -5.20 11.41
CA PRO A 296 3.84 -5.90 12.66
C PRO A 296 5.02 -5.31 13.43
N GLY A 297 5.66 -4.27 12.91
CA GLY A 297 6.81 -3.62 13.53
C GLY A 297 6.42 -2.77 14.75
N LYS A 298 7.43 -2.46 15.56
CA LYS A 298 7.30 -1.56 16.72
C LYS A 298 6.92 -0.12 16.35
N SER A 299 7.10 0.24 15.08
CA SER A 299 6.80 1.57 14.53
C SER A 299 5.31 1.90 14.41
N ASN A 300 4.42 0.91 14.43
CA ASN A 300 2.98 1.10 14.25
C ASN A 300 2.32 1.95 15.36
N GLY A 301 2.90 2.02 16.56
CA GLY A 301 2.36 2.79 17.70
C GLY A 301 3.29 3.88 18.24
N ALA A 302 4.42 4.13 17.60
CA ALA A 302 5.45 5.04 18.10
C ALA A 302 6.09 5.83 16.95
N ALA A 303 5.29 6.36 16.03
CA ALA A 303 5.79 7.18 14.91
C ALA A 303 6.11 8.63 15.34
N GLY A 304 6.74 9.41 14.45
CA GLY A 304 7.12 10.78 14.77
C GLY A 304 8.21 10.85 15.84
N GLY A 305 8.10 11.85 16.73
CA GLY A 305 9.02 12.02 17.86
C GLY A 305 9.06 10.85 18.84
N TRP A 306 8.04 9.98 18.83
CA TRP A 306 8.01 8.76 19.65
C TRP A 306 8.89 7.64 19.12
N SER A 307 9.51 7.81 17.94
CA SER A 307 10.33 6.76 17.33
C SER A 307 11.56 6.37 18.16
N ILE A 308 11.98 7.24 19.08
CA ILE A 308 13.02 6.94 20.08
C ILE A 308 12.72 5.68 20.90
N PHE A 309 11.43 5.32 21.07
CA PHE A 309 11.01 4.14 21.83
C PHE A 309 11.02 2.86 20.99
N GLN A 310 11.25 2.93 19.68
CA GLN A 310 11.29 1.76 18.80
C GLN A 310 12.58 0.95 18.99
N ASP A 311 13.72 1.63 19.09
CA ASP A 311 15.05 1.02 18.99
C ASP A 311 15.67 0.64 20.34
N HIS A 312 14.94 0.79 21.46
CA HIS A 312 15.46 0.58 22.84
C HIS A 312 16.79 1.31 23.12
N SER A 313 17.18 2.28 22.30
CA SER A 313 18.49 2.96 22.41
C SER A 313 18.63 3.73 23.72
N PHE A 314 17.50 4.04 24.36
CA PHE A 314 17.43 4.73 25.65
C PHE A 314 17.41 3.77 26.85
N SER A 315 16.93 2.54 26.69
CA SER A 315 16.81 1.58 27.78
C SER A 315 18.01 0.63 27.76
N GLN A 316 18.99 0.90 28.62
CA GLN A 316 20.01 -0.10 28.95
C GLN A 316 19.32 -1.30 29.62
N ASN A 317 19.78 -2.51 29.32
CA ASN A 317 19.30 -3.69 30.03
C ASN A 317 19.58 -3.49 31.51
N ALA A 318 18.57 -3.71 32.36
CA ALA A 318 18.67 -3.49 33.81
C ALA A 318 19.75 -4.34 34.51
N LEU A 319 20.41 -5.26 33.80
CA LEU A 319 21.51 -6.09 34.29
C LEU A 319 22.89 -5.70 33.70
N ASP A 320 22.94 -4.69 32.83
CA ASP A 320 24.18 -4.19 32.22
C ASP A 320 24.83 -3.11 33.09
N PHE A 321 25.28 -3.51 34.30
CA PHE A 321 25.88 -2.59 35.28
C PHE A 321 27.37 -2.30 35.02
N ILE A 322 28.01 -2.98 34.07
CA ILE A 322 29.49 -3.01 33.94
C ILE A 322 30.00 -1.92 32.99
N THR A 323 29.15 -1.28 32.20
CA THR A 323 29.56 -0.34 31.15
C THR A 323 29.36 1.15 31.50
N THR A 324 28.73 1.46 32.63
CA THR A 324 28.16 2.81 32.88
C THR A 324 29.03 3.77 33.69
N GLN A 325 30.22 3.39 34.18
CA GLN A 325 31.09 4.35 34.88
C GLN A 325 31.89 5.29 33.95
N LYS A 326 31.66 5.29 32.63
CA LYS A 326 32.48 6.10 31.70
C LYS A 326 31.75 6.94 30.63
N SER A 327 30.43 7.02 30.60
CA SER A 327 29.73 7.65 29.46
C SER A 327 29.03 8.99 29.73
N ASP A 328 29.27 9.67 30.85
CA ASP A 328 28.75 11.04 31.05
C ASP A 328 29.62 12.15 30.42
N GLU A 329 30.76 11.83 29.79
CA GLU A 329 31.64 12.86 29.17
C GLU A 329 31.75 12.80 27.63
N GLN A 330 31.08 11.91 26.90
CA GLN A 330 31.27 11.79 25.44
C GLN A 330 29.98 11.68 24.63
N HIS A 331 29.08 12.66 24.76
CA HIS A 331 28.13 13.00 23.70
C HIS A 331 28.60 14.24 22.92
N LYS A 332 29.79 14.15 22.32
CA LYS A 332 30.22 15.00 21.20
C LYS A 332 30.65 14.11 20.04
N GLU A 333 29.84 14.15 19.00
CA GLU A 333 30.14 13.81 17.60
C GLU A 333 30.83 12.46 17.30
N ARG A 334 30.06 11.54 16.72
CA ARG A 334 30.61 10.57 15.76
C ARG A 334 29.75 10.49 14.50
N ARG A 335 30.15 11.26 13.48
CA ARG A 335 29.78 11.03 12.08
C ARG A 335 30.39 9.70 11.59
N PRO A 336 29.74 8.94 10.72
CA PRO A 336 30.35 7.78 10.08
C PRO A 336 31.31 8.25 8.98
N LYS A 337 32.59 7.84 9.07
CA LYS A 337 33.58 8.00 8.00
C LYS A 337 33.42 6.85 7.02
N THR A 338 32.89 7.11 5.83
CA THR A 338 33.05 6.24 4.66
C THR A 338 34.44 6.40 4.07
N LEU A 339 35.18 5.28 4.00
CA LEU A 339 36.41 5.17 3.22
C LEU A 339 36.09 5.23 1.72
N ALA A 340 36.73 6.16 1.02
CA ALA A 340 37.02 6.02 -0.41
C ALA A 340 38.27 6.84 -0.74
N ASN A 341 39.41 6.15 -0.84
CA ASN A 341 40.61 6.65 -1.49
C ASN A 341 40.40 6.58 -3.01
N THR A 342 40.39 7.73 -3.69
CA THR A 342 40.94 7.86 -5.05
C THR A 342 41.38 9.30 -5.26
N SER A 343 42.69 9.46 -5.39
CA SER A 343 43.40 10.68 -5.76
C SER A 343 43.16 11.03 -7.23
N ALA A 344 42.66 12.24 -7.49
CA ALA A 344 42.85 12.93 -8.76
C ALA A 344 43.02 14.44 -8.51
N LYS A 345 44.22 14.96 -8.75
CA LYS A 345 44.54 16.39 -8.74
C LYS A 345 43.97 17.01 -10.02
N VAL A 346 43.20 18.09 -9.90
CA VAL A 346 42.94 19.05 -11.00
C VAL A 346 43.11 20.47 -10.46
N GLY A 347 43.81 21.30 -11.24
CA GLY A 347 44.41 22.58 -10.85
C GLY A 347 43.47 23.79 -10.68
N PRO A 348 44.05 25.00 -10.57
CA PRO A 348 43.39 26.16 -10.01
C PRO A 348 42.57 26.90 -11.07
N GLY A 349 41.27 27.08 -10.83
CA GLY A 349 40.40 27.82 -11.73
C GLY A 349 39.09 28.25 -11.08
N ARG A 350 39.03 29.53 -10.70
CA ARG A 350 37.86 30.42 -10.49
C ARG A 350 36.71 29.90 -9.58
N PRO A 351 36.45 30.54 -8.42
CA PRO A 351 35.34 30.15 -7.56
C PRO A 351 33.99 30.47 -8.23
N LYS A 352 33.23 29.43 -8.56
CA LYS A 352 31.77 29.52 -8.59
C LYS A 352 31.32 29.72 -7.14
N ARG A 353 30.57 30.79 -6.87
CA ARG A 353 29.89 31.01 -5.57
C ARG A 353 29.07 29.77 -5.22
N ALA A 354 29.59 28.94 -4.31
CA ALA A 354 28.75 28.13 -3.46
C ALA A 354 28.03 29.12 -2.53
N LEU A 355 26.71 28.98 -2.39
CA LEU A 355 26.03 29.59 -1.24
C LEU A 355 26.61 28.91 -0.01
N ASP A 356 27.50 29.61 0.69
CA ASP A 356 28.00 29.20 1.99
C ASP A 356 26.81 29.14 2.97
N SER A 357 26.33 27.93 3.26
CA SER A 357 25.50 27.66 4.43
C SER A 357 26.38 27.79 5.67
N THR A 358 26.62 29.02 6.10
CA THR A 358 27.13 29.27 7.44
C THR A 358 26.04 28.82 8.41
N GLU A 359 26.22 27.64 9.02
CA GLU A 359 25.29 27.13 10.04
C GLU A 359 25.27 28.10 11.21
N THR A 360 24.24 28.93 11.27
CA THR A 360 24.00 29.80 12.43
C THR A 360 23.60 28.94 13.63
N PRO A 361 23.91 29.34 14.87
CA PRO A 361 23.48 28.60 16.06
C PRO A 361 21.95 28.42 16.12
N GLU A 362 21.20 29.36 15.55
CA GLU A 362 19.75 29.24 15.38
C GLU A 362 19.35 28.12 14.40
N SER A 363 20.03 27.97 13.27
CA SER A 363 19.77 26.88 12.32
C SER A 363 20.02 25.51 12.96
N LYS A 364 21.05 25.41 13.81
CA LYS A 364 21.34 24.19 14.58
C LYS A 364 20.22 23.89 15.57
N ARG A 365 19.78 24.88 16.34
CA ARG A 365 18.64 24.74 17.27
C ARG A 365 17.37 24.29 16.54
N ARG A 366 17.06 24.87 15.37
CA ARG A 366 15.88 24.48 14.57
C ARG A 366 15.95 23.03 14.11
N ARG A 367 17.12 22.57 13.68
CA ARG A 367 17.36 21.15 13.33
C ARG A 367 17.23 20.21 14.52
N GLU A 368 17.72 20.60 15.69
CA GLU A 368 17.55 19.82 16.93
C GLU A 368 16.08 19.72 17.34
N VAL A 369 15.33 20.83 17.23
CA VAL A 369 13.87 20.84 17.47
C VAL A 369 13.14 19.94 16.45
N ALA A 370 13.48 20.04 15.16
CA ALA A 370 12.91 19.17 14.13
C ALA A 370 13.21 17.69 14.42
N GLN A 371 14.46 17.37 14.77
CA GLN A 371 14.85 16.01 15.15
C GLN A 371 14.09 15.51 16.38
N GLY A 372 13.87 16.35 17.40
CA GLY A 372 13.08 15.99 18.57
C GLY A 372 11.59 15.76 18.26
N ARG A 373 11.01 16.55 17.34
CA ARG A 373 9.58 16.45 16.96
C ARG A 373 9.27 15.30 16.03
N PHE A 374 10.15 15.02 15.06
CA PHE A 374 9.95 13.99 14.03
C PHE A 374 10.73 12.70 14.31
N GLY A 375 11.69 12.72 15.24
CA GLY A 375 12.53 11.56 15.56
C GLY A 375 13.33 11.08 14.35
N THR A 376 13.23 9.77 14.10
CA THR A 376 13.84 9.08 12.94
C THR A 376 12.93 9.08 11.70
N SER A 377 11.69 9.57 11.81
CA SER A 377 10.74 9.62 10.71
C SER A 377 10.84 10.92 9.89
N ALA A 378 10.11 10.98 8.78
CA ALA A 378 9.97 12.15 7.93
C ALA A 378 11.32 12.66 7.39
N GLN A 379 12.23 11.74 7.06
CA GLN A 379 13.49 12.08 6.41
C GLN A 379 13.26 12.16 4.90
N PRO A 380 14.04 12.98 4.17
CA PRO A 380 14.03 12.89 2.71
C PRO A 380 14.43 11.46 2.30
N ASP A 381 13.66 10.88 1.40
CA ASP A 381 13.89 9.55 0.81
C ASP A 381 13.87 8.35 1.78
N ASP A 382 13.16 8.43 2.91
CA ASP A 382 12.98 7.30 3.83
C ASP A 382 12.07 6.17 3.32
N GLY A 383 11.50 6.31 2.11
CA GLY A 383 10.57 5.34 1.53
C GLY A 383 9.16 5.37 2.15
N GLN A 384 8.94 6.18 3.20
CA GLN A 384 7.69 6.27 3.95
C GLN A 384 6.82 7.45 3.50
N GLY A 385 7.03 7.89 2.25
CA GLY A 385 6.34 9.02 1.64
C GLY A 385 4.82 8.94 1.77
N LEU A 386 4.24 10.03 2.28
CA LEU A 386 2.80 10.25 2.32
C LEU A 386 2.42 11.40 1.40
N GLU A 387 1.60 11.13 0.38
CA GLU A 387 1.35 12.14 -0.66
C GLU A 387 0.30 13.18 -0.28
N ARG A 388 -0.62 12.80 0.61
CA ARG A 388 -1.72 13.66 1.02
C ARG A 388 -2.08 13.45 2.49
N PHE A 389 -2.24 14.56 3.19
CA PHE A 389 -2.70 14.59 4.58
C PHE A 389 -3.76 15.69 4.72
N GLU A 390 -4.93 15.35 5.23
CA GLU A 390 -6.06 16.27 5.33
C GLU A 390 -6.64 16.26 6.74
N VAL A 391 -6.79 17.45 7.32
CA VAL A 391 -7.26 17.62 8.69
C VAL A 391 -8.33 18.69 8.74
N ARG A 392 -9.39 18.41 9.50
CA ARG A 392 -10.37 19.41 9.95
C ARG A 392 -10.13 19.75 11.41
N ILE A 393 -10.23 21.02 11.77
CA ILE A 393 -10.12 21.47 13.16
C ILE A 393 -11.52 21.56 13.76
N ASP A 394 -11.75 20.84 14.85
CA ASP A 394 -12.96 20.88 15.68
C ASP A 394 -12.68 21.32 17.11
N ASP A 395 -11.51 21.88 17.37
CA ASP A 395 -11.21 22.51 18.64
C ASP A 395 -12.04 23.79 18.81
N PRO A 396 -12.61 24.03 20.00
CA PRO A 396 -13.25 25.30 20.30
C PRO A 396 -12.21 26.42 20.17
N PHE A 397 -12.60 27.51 19.53
CA PHE A 397 -11.74 28.69 19.45
C PHE A 397 -11.55 29.27 20.86
N PRO A 398 -10.33 29.64 21.24
CA PRO A 398 -10.08 30.20 22.56
C PRO A 398 -10.90 31.48 22.74
N ALA A 399 -11.83 31.46 23.69
CA ALA A 399 -12.53 32.66 24.11
C ALA A 399 -11.53 33.59 24.82
N PRO A 400 -11.58 34.91 24.58
CA PRO A 400 -10.77 35.83 25.36
C PRO A 400 -11.11 35.67 26.85
N PRO A 401 -10.12 35.71 27.76
CA PRO A 401 -10.38 35.58 29.19
C PRO A 401 -11.29 36.73 29.65
N ASN A 402 -12.53 36.40 30.01
CA ASN A 402 -13.52 37.22 30.73
C ASN A 402 -13.37 38.74 30.63
N ASN A 403 -14.15 39.36 29.74
CA ASN A 403 -14.84 40.58 30.15
C ASN A 403 -16.16 40.14 30.80
N PRO A 404 -16.48 40.56 32.04
CA PRO A 404 -17.75 40.24 32.64
C PRO A 404 -18.88 40.81 31.76
N ALA A 405 -19.92 40.01 31.59
CA ALA A 405 -21.07 40.24 30.73
C ALA A 405 -21.50 41.72 30.63
N GLU A 406 -21.28 42.32 29.46
CA GLU A 406 -22.16 43.41 29.03
C GLU A 406 -23.44 42.77 28.46
N PRO A 407 -24.62 43.25 28.86
CA PRO A 407 -25.89 42.72 28.35
C PRO A 407 -25.98 42.98 26.85
N ASP A 408 -26.46 41.97 26.13
CA ASP A 408 -26.75 41.97 24.70
C ASP A 408 -27.32 43.31 24.21
N VAL A 409 -26.49 44.10 23.52
CA VAL A 409 -27.01 45.11 22.59
C VAL A 409 -27.30 44.39 21.28
N GLU A 410 -28.59 44.13 21.07
CA GLU A 410 -29.17 43.69 19.81
C GLU A 410 -28.59 44.46 18.62
N THR A 411 -27.55 43.91 17.98
CA THR A 411 -27.18 44.33 16.64
C THR A 411 -27.79 43.34 15.66
N SER A 412 -29.11 43.47 15.54
CA SER A 412 -29.91 42.81 14.53
C SER A 412 -29.42 43.20 13.13
N ARG A 413 -29.18 42.16 12.31
CA ARG A 413 -29.31 42.12 10.84
C ARG A 413 -28.15 42.66 10.01
N THR A 414 -27.20 41.77 9.73
CA THR A 414 -26.59 41.68 8.38
C THR A 414 -26.71 40.25 7.86
N SER A 415 -27.74 40.06 7.04
CA SER A 415 -27.88 39.04 6.00
C SER A 415 -27.33 37.64 6.32
N ALA A 416 -28.21 36.76 6.80
CA ALA A 416 -28.12 35.34 6.47
C ALA A 416 -28.30 35.21 4.94
N GLN A 417 -27.24 35.45 4.18
CA GLN A 417 -27.18 34.95 2.82
C GLN A 417 -27.03 33.42 2.92
N PRO A 418 -27.94 32.64 2.31
CA PRO A 418 -27.74 31.21 2.20
C PRO A 418 -26.48 31.03 1.34
N SER A 419 -25.36 30.67 1.97
CA SER A 419 -24.15 30.36 1.22
C SER A 419 -24.49 29.28 0.20
N ASN A 420 -24.27 29.65 -1.06
CA ASN A 420 -24.53 28.89 -2.27
C ASN A 420 -24.63 27.37 -2.04
N ARG A 421 -25.85 26.82 -2.13
CA ARG A 421 -26.09 25.40 -2.50
C ARG A 421 -25.72 25.16 -3.97
N GLY A 422 -24.59 25.69 -4.41
CA GLY A 422 -24.04 25.53 -5.74
C GLY A 422 -23.14 24.31 -5.78
N ARG A 423 -23.58 23.28 -6.51
CA ARG A 423 -22.86 22.02 -6.79
C ARG A 423 -22.54 21.20 -5.53
N ARG A 424 -23.51 20.39 -5.07
CA ARG A 424 -23.21 19.21 -4.24
C ARG A 424 -22.36 18.24 -5.07
N GLY A 425 -21.05 18.46 -5.07
CA GLY A 425 -20.09 17.39 -5.27
C GLY A 425 -20.29 16.33 -4.18
N ARG A 426 -19.76 15.13 -4.43
CA ARG A 426 -19.79 14.03 -3.47
C ARG A 426 -19.36 14.52 -2.07
N PRO A 427 -20.12 14.23 -0.99
CA PRO A 427 -19.78 14.63 0.37
C PRO A 427 -18.33 14.26 0.70
N SER A 428 -17.57 15.20 1.25
CA SER A 428 -16.21 14.91 1.70
C SER A 428 -16.28 13.99 2.91
N ILE A 429 -15.35 13.04 3.00
CA ILE A 429 -15.21 12.22 4.20
C ILE A 429 -14.97 13.08 5.44
N LEU A 430 -14.55 14.36 5.33
CA LEU A 430 -14.37 15.26 6.48
C LEU A 430 -15.61 16.11 6.84
N ASP A 431 -16.73 16.00 6.12
CA ASP A 431 -17.92 16.83 6.36
C ASP A 431 -18.63 16.45 7.67
N ARG A 432 -18.94 17.43 8.54
CA ARG A 432 -19.66 17.19 9.80
C ARG A 432 -20.89 16.31 9.59
N THR A 433 -21.03 15.26 10.38
CA THR A 433 -22.32 14.56 10.48
C THR A 433 -23.31 15.45 11.24
N ALA A 434 -24.61 15.15 11.14
CA ALA A 434 -25.63 15.85 11.92
C ALA A 434 -25.35 15.72 13.43
N GLU A 435 -25.01 14.50 13.87
CA GLU A 435 -24.65 14.18 15.25
C GLU A 435 -23.40 14.96 15.74
N GLU A 436 -22.35 15.04 14.92
CA GLU A 436 -21.17 15.85 15.25
C GLU A 436 -21.51 17.34 15.37
N THR A 437 -22.41 17.83 14.52
CA THR A 437 -22.83 19.24 14.55
C THR A 437 -23.60 19.55 15.83
N GLU A 438 -24.48 18.66 16.26
CA GLU A 438 -25.23 18.78 17.52
C GLU A 438 -24.29 18.69 18.73
N GLN A 439 -23.33 17.76 18.74
CA GLN A 439 -22.34 17.67 19.81
C GLN A 439 -21.50 18.95 19.94
N LEU A 440 -21.02 19.50 18.82
CA LEU A 440 -20.25 20.74 18.83
C LEU A 440 -21.08 21.97 19.22
N GLN A 441 -22.40 21.94 19.05
CA GLN A 441 -23.30 23.00 19.53
C GLN A 441 -23.54 22.90 21.05
N ASN A 442 -23.47 21.70 21.62
CA ASN A 442 -23.60 21.48 23.06
C ASN A 442 -22.33 21.84 23.83
N ASP A 443 -21.16 21.74 23.20
CA ASP A 443 -19.89 22.18 23.77
C ASP A 443 -19.86 23.71 23.89
N GLN A 444 -19.47 24.24 25.07
CA GLN A 444 -19.39 25.69 25.29
C GLN A 444 -18.19 26.28 24.52
N GLY A 445 -18.43 26.77 23.30
CA GLY A 445 -17.45 27.52 22.52
C GLY A 445 -17.75 27.52 21.02
N TRP A 446 -17.39 28.61 20.33
CA TRP A 446 -17.47 28.65 18.88
C TRP A 446 -16.38 27.77 18.26
N VAL A 447 -16.78 26.82 17.40
CA VAL A 447 -15.85 25.92 16.72
C VAL A 447 -15.68 26.37 15.26
N PRO A 448 -14.48 26.80 14.83
CA PRO A 448 -14.23 27.19 13.46
C PRO A 448 -14.39 26.00 12.51
N ASN A 449 -14.72 26.26 11.25
CA ASN A 449 -14.68 25.24 10.19
C ASN A 449 -13.43 25.47 9.34
N VAL A 450 -12.28 25.04 9.87
CA VAL A 450 -10.99 25.14 9.18
C VAL A 450 -10.59 23.76 8.68
N ARG A 451 -10.23 23.68 7.40
CA ARG A 451 -9.70 22.48 6.76
C ARG A 451 -8.34 22.78 6.17
N ILE A 452 -7.38 21.91 6.46
CA ILE A 452 -6.02 22.01 5.98
C ILE A 452 -5.73 20.75 5.18
N ALA A 453 -5.30 20.92 3.94
CA ALA A 453 -4.91 19.83 3.05
C ALA A 453 -3.46 20.04 2.60
N PHE A 454 -2.60 19.11 2.98
CA PHE A 454 -1.22 19.05 2.51
C PHE A 454 -1.12 18.04 1.37
N THR A 455 -0.37 18.39 0.33
CA THR A 455 -0.09 17.50 -0.80
C THR A 455 1.38 17.61 -1.21
N GLY A 456 2.01 16.48 -1.49
CA GLY A 456 3.42 16.42 -1.91
C GLY A 456 3.83 14.99 -2.25
N THR A 457 5.13 14.75 -2.38
CA THR A 457 5.68 13.39 -2.46
C THR A 457 5.81 12.76 -1.07
N HIS A 458 6.26 13.56 -0.09
CA HIS A 458 6.27 13.22 1.31
C HIS A 458 5.92 14.46 2.16
N VAL A 459 4.66 14.53 2.61
CA VAL A 459 4.13 15.68 3.37
C VAL A 459 4.95 15.97 4.63
N PHE A 460 5.16 14.97 5.49
CA PHE A 460 5.84 15.20 6.77
C PHE A 460 7.32 15.55 6.61
N ALA A 461 8.03 14.97 5.62
CA ALA A 461 9.40 15.40 5.31
C ALA A 461 9.44 16.86 4.84
N GLY A 462 8.45 17.29 4.05
CA GLY A 462 8.29 18.70 3.68
C GLY A 462 8.04 19.61 4.89
N ILE A 463 7.14 19.23 5.79
CA ILE A 463 6.88 20.00 7.03
C ILE A 463 8.14 20.09 7.89
N ARG A 464 8.85 18.97 8.06
CA ARG A 464 10.13 18.93 8.77
C ARG A 464 11.14 19.90 8.15
N GLN A 465 11.30 19.89 6.84
CA GLN A 465 12.19 20.82 6.14
C GLN A 465 11.81 22.28 6.41
N LEU A 466 10.51 22.62 6.40
CA LEU A 466 10.03 23.97 6.73
C LEU A 466 10.36 24.39 8.17
N VAL A 467 10.39 23.43 9.11
CA VAL A 467 10.84 23.68 10.50
C VAL A 467 12.35 23.93 10.54
N GLU A 468 13.14 23.11 9.84
CA GLU A 468 14.60 23.25 9.76
C GLU A 468 15.02 24.60 9.13
N GLU A 469 14.27 25.07 8.13
CA GLU A 469 14.46 26.38 7.50
C GLU A 469 13.96 27.56 8.37
N GLY A 470 13.14 27.28 9.39
CA GLY A 470 12.57 28.27 10.31
C GLY A 470 11.35 29.02 9.75
N ILE A 471 10.72 28.48 8.72
CA ILE A 471 9.43 28.97 8.20
C ILE A 471 8.29 28.58 9.16
N VAL A 472 8.39 27.39 9.76
CA VAL A 472 7.46 26.88 10.77
C VAL A 472 8.16 26.83 12.13
N ASP A 473 7.52 27.39 13.17
CA ASP A 473 8.00 27.28 14.55
C ASP A 473 7.73 25.87 15.11
N GLY A 474 8.75 25.01 15.11
CA GLY A 474 8.67 23.64 15.59
C GLY A 474 8.36 23.51 17.09
N GLU A 475 8.57 24.55 17.90
CA GLU A 475 8.24 24.53 19.33
C GLU A 475 6.73 24.68 19.55
N LYS A 476 6.04 25.43 18.69
CA LYS A 476 4.58 25.65 18.75
C LYS A 476 3.78 24.72 17.82
N MET A 477 4.47 23.99 16.95
CA MET A 477 3.83 23.06 16.03
C MET A 477 3.11 21.92 16.78
N PRO A 478 1.82 21.67 16.49
CA PRO A 478 1.06 20.62 17.16
C PRO A 478 1.52 19.21 16.76
N GLY A 479 1.31 18.24 17.65
CA GLY A 479 1.75 16.86 17.46
C GLY A 479 1.19 16.18 16.21
N TRP A 480 -0.07 16.45 15.84
CA TRP A 480 -0.69 15.86 14.64
C TRP A 480 0.00 16.26 13.32
N MET A 481 0.83 17.32 13.31
CA MET A 481 1.63 17.71 12.14
C MET A 481 2.93 16.92 11.99
N THR A 482 3.30 16.08 12.96
CA THR A 482 4.55 15.28 12.92
C THR A 482 4.37 13.91 12.27
N GLY A 483 3.12 13.50 11.99
CA GLY A 483 2.80 12.17 11.46
C GLY A 483 2.65 11.08 12.52
N GLU A 484 2.75 11.42 13.82
CA GLU A 484 2.67 10.47 14.93
C GLU A 484 1.38 9.63 14.96
N ALA A 485 0.25 10.21 14.52
CA ALA A 485 -1.05 9.56 14.58
C ALA A 485 -1.28 8.52 13.48
N ALA A 486 -0.37 8.41 12.50
CA ALA A 486 -0.45 7.41 11.44
C ALA A 486 -1.79 7.40 10.68
N VAL A 487 -2.38 8.59 10.44
CA VAL A 487 -3.62 8.78 9.67
C VAL A 487 -3.37 9.72 8.49
N THR A 488 -4.12 9.53 7.40
CA THR A 488 -4.07 10.45 6.26
C THR A 488 -5.19 11.45 6.25
N ILE A 489 -6.29 11.14 6.94
CA ILE A 489 -7.47 11.98 7.04
C ILE A 489 -8.04 11.90 8.45
N GLY A 490 -8.31 13.03 9.09
CA GLY A 490 -8.89 13.06 10.43
C GLY A 490 -9.45 14.42 10.86
N ALA A 491 -10.09 14.44 12.02
CA ALA A 491 -10.55 15.67 12.68
C ALA A 491 -9.77 15.88 13.98
N VAL A 492 -9.33 17.09 14.27
CA VAL A 492 -8.62 17.44 15.50
C VAL A 492 -9.62 17.93 16.54
N ARG A 493 -9.66 17.27 17.68
CA ARG A 493 -10.46 17.64 18.85
C ARG A 493 -9.62 17.47 20.11
N GLU A 494 -9.65 18.47 20.98
CA GLU A 494 -8.79 18.63 22.15
C GLU A 494 -7.29 18.54 21.79
N GLY A 495 -6.89 19.14 20.66
CA GLY A 495 -5.51 19.13 20.18
C GLY A 495 -5.01 17.76 19.69
N ARG A 496 -5.86 16.74 19.65
CA ARG A 496 -5.53 15.39 19.17
C ARG A 496 -6.34 15.04 17.92
N ILE A 497 -5.69 14.39 16.96
CA ILE A 497 -6.36 13.91 15.77
C ILE A 497 -7.15 12.63 16.06
N ARG A 498 -8.41 12.61 15.65
CA ARG A 498 -9.32 11.48 15.72
C ARG A 498 -9.67 11.01 14.30
N ALA A 499 -9.61 9.70 14.07
CA ALA A 499 -10.12 9.10 12.85
C ALA A 499 -11.65 9.16 12.87
N LYS A 500 -12.26 9.64 11.78
CA LYS A 500 -13.69 9.93 11.74
C LYS A 500 -14.60 8.70 11.82
N ASP A 501 -14.11 7.52 11.44
CA ASP A 501 -14.89 6.27 11.41
C ASP A 501 -14.02 5.09 11.90
N GLY A 502 -13.97 4.90 13.22
CA GLY A 502 -13.55 3.63 13.83
C GLY A 502 -12.06 3.47 14.12
N VAL A 503 -11.83 2.89 15.32
CA VAL A 503 -10.56 2.64 16.01
C VAL A 503 -9.88 3.94 16.46
N PRO A 504 -9.73 4.18 17.77
CA PRO A 504 -8.84 5.21 18.27
C PRO A 504 -7.48 5.06 17.58
N GLY A 505 -6.87 6.19 17.16
CA GLY A 505 -5.44 6.19 16.94
C GLY A 505 -4.81 5.55 18.18
N THR A 506 -3.97 4.53 17.93
CA THR A 506 -3.33 3.69 18.96
C THR A 506 -2.94 4.45 20.21
#